data_AF-A0A7S2QZD8-F1
#
_entry.id   AF-A0A7S2QZD8-F1
#
_cell.length_a   1.000
_cell.length_b   1.000
_cell.length_c   1.000
_cell.angle_alpha   90.00
_cell.angle_beta   90.00
_cell.angle_gamma   90.00
#
_symmetry.space_group_name_H-M   'P 1'
#
loop_
_entity.id
_entity.type
_entity.pdbx_description
1 polymer ?
#
loop_
_entity_poly.entity_id
_entity_poly.type
_entity_poly.pdbx_seq_one_letter_code
_entity_poly.pdbx_strand_id
1 'polypeptide(L)'
;GDLGQLVDLSKFEGVAERLQIIYLNSFQISSEEFKHAASYALGRASVGSMQFFLPAILGALEDKSQKDQYLLLSALRELIHCHQLGGGSDIAASIPLILPHLITHCGDKEEGVRTMVAECLGSLVCLQPDVVLPSLQDLVSNNINKSKGSEEKNDNVDGFSHDALICWTVANSIKFAIAGRANTEKLSPFMPKFLELLKEDNLNVKNSALLMVYSAVHHTPQLLAGLMQELISPCLYELAQMNLQRVVDMGPFKHKVDDALPLRKSALSIFATSLEKCSASLDIPAFMPILAKALDDVEDIQLQAHQIIISMCSRHPLFLVTAVESFVDPLEKTVNKKTGQKSGTELERANEWIKSGLRVIVALSHVDGITNRRKFTDFIERINRIARFKSMLDTLDEEV
;
A
#
# COMPACT_ATOMS: atom_id res chain seq x y z
N GLY A 1 -6.57 19.50 -25.19
CA GLY A 1 -6.29 18.12 -24.78
C GLY A 1 -5.98 17.27 -25.99
N ASP A 2 -6.95 16.46 -26.43
CA ASP A 2 -6.74 15.37 -27.39
C ASP A 2 -6.10 15.79 -28.71
N LEU A 3 -6.57 16.88 -29.32
CA LEU A 3 -5.95 17.42 -30.53
C LEU A 3 -4.49 17.82 -30.30
N GLY A 4 -4.20 18.45 -29.15
CA GLY A 4 -2.86 18.88 -28.77
C GLY A 4 -1.92 17.76 -28.35
N GLN A 5 -2.44 16.56 -28.11
CA GLN A 5 -1.62 15.37 -27.94
C GLN A 5 -1.06 14.90 -29.29
N LEU A 6 -1.87 14.99 -30.35
CA LEU A 6 -1.55 14.48 -31.68
C LEU A 6 -0.85 15.50 -32.57
N VAL A 7 -1.10 16.79 -32.32
CA VAL A 7 -0.63 17.89 -33.15
C VAL A 7 0.10 18.90 -32.28
N ASP A 8 1.27 19.30 -32.74
CA ASP A 8 2.02 20.42 -32.17
C ASP A 8 1.25 21.73 -32.40
N LEU A 9 0.56 22.20 -31.35
CA LEU A 9 -0.25 23.41 -31.35
C LEU A 9 0.58 24.69 -31.46
N SER A 10 1.88 24.64 -31.17
CA SER A 10 2.80 25.78 -31.32
C SER A 10 2.99 26.22 -32.77
N LYS A 11 2.67 25.32 -33.72
CA LYS A 11 2.69 25.64 -35.16
C LYS A 11 1.58 26.60 -35.59
N PHE A 12 0.55 26.79 -34.76
CA PHE A 12 -0.53 27.72 -35.03
C PHE A 12 -0.33 28.99 -34.21
N GLU A 13 -0.11 30.11 -34.90
CA GLU A 13 0.25 31.38 -34.29
C GLU A 13 -0.75 31.82 -33.20
N GLY A 14 -0.26 32.04 -31.99
CA GLY A 14 -1.04 32.50 -30.84
C GLY A 14 -1.96 31.43 -30.21
N VAL A 15 -2.05 30.22 -30.75
CA VAL A 15 -2.98 29.19 -30.24
C VAL A 15 -2.46 28.57 -28.95
N ALA A 16 -1.17 28.22 -28.88
CA ALA A 16 -0.57 27.62 -27.71
C ALA A 16 -0.61 28.57 -26.50
N GLU A 17 -0.30 29.85 -26.70
CA GLU A 17 -0.36 30.91 -25.68
C GLU A 17 -1.77 31.06 -25.12
N ARG A 18 -2.77 31.18 -26.01
CA ARG A 18 -4.18 31.33 -25.60
C ARG A 18 -4.67 30.12 -24.82
N LEU A 19 -4.33 28.91 -25.27
CA LEU A 19 -4.75 27.68 -24.59
C LEU A 19 -4.09 27.53 -23.22
N GLN A 20 -2.81 27.87 -23.09
CA GLN A 20 -2.10 27.85 -21.81
C GLN A 20 -2.81 28.77 -20.79
N ILE A 21 -3.13 30.00 -21.19
CA ILE A 21 -3.86 30.95 -20.34
C ILE A 21 -5.25 30.40 -19.97
N ILE A 22 -5.97 29.83 -20.93
CA ILE A 22 -7.30 29.24 -20.69
C ILE A 22 -7.21 28.09 -19.67
N TYR A 23 -6.24 27.18 -19.82
CA TYR A 23 -6.09 26.05 -18.91
C TYR A 23 -5.73 26.50 -17.49
N LEU A 24 -4.77 27.41 -17.33
CA LEU A 24 -4.36 27.91 -16.01
C LEU A 24 -5.47 28.72 -15.34
N ASN A 25 -6.17 29.60 -16.07
CA ASN A 25 -7.30 30.35 -15.53
C ASN A 25 -8.47 29.44 -15.13
N SER A 26 -8.62 28.28 -15.80
CA SER A 26 -9.67 27.32 -15.47
C SER A 26 -9.49 26.67 -14.10
N PHE A 27 -8.29 26.72 -13.51
CA PHE A 27 -8.05 26.23 -12.14
C PHE A 27 -8.72 27.11 -11.08
N GLN A 28 -9.03 28.37 -11.41
CA GLN A 28 -9.69 29.30 -10.49
C GLN A 28 -11.23 29.21 -10.55
N ILE A 29 -11.79 28.36 -11.42
CA ILE A 29 -13.24 28.16 -11.54
C ILE A 29 -13.75 27.37 -10.33
N SER A 30 -14.94 27.68 -9.81
CA SER A 30 -15.49 27.02 -8.61
C SER A 30 -15.79 25.53 -8.76
N SER A 31 -15.90 25.01 -9.98
CA SER A 31 -16.26 23.61 -10.25
C SER A 31 -15.02 22.72 -10.33
N GLU A 32 -14.91 21.74 -9.44
CA GLU A 32 -13.81 20.76 -9.40
C GLU A 32 -13.72 19.93 -10.68
N GLU A 33 -14.85 19.59 -11.31
CA GLU A 33 -14.87 18.85 -12.58
C GLU A 33 -14.14 19.62 -13.69
N PHE A 34 -14.37 20.94 -13.78
CA PHE A 34 -13.70 21.79 -14.76
C PHE A 34 -12.21 21.94 -14.47
N LYS A 35 -11.81 22.03 -13.20
CA LYS A 35 -10.39 22.08 -12.81
C LYS A 35 -9.65 20.82 -13.24
N HIS A 36 -10.22 19.64 -12.97
CA HIS A 36 -9.62 18.37 -13.38
C HIS A 36 -9.61 18.20 -14.90
N ALA A 37 -10.69 18.59 -15.60
CA ALA A 37 -10.72 18.57 -17.06
C ALA A 37 -9.66 19.50 -17.68
N ALA A 38 -9.44 20.68 -17.10
CA ALA A 38 -8.39 21.60 -17.53
C ALA A 38 -6.99 21.02 -17.30
N SER A 39 -6.75 20.40 -16.13
CA SER A 39 -5.49 19.74 -15.79
C SER A 39 -5.17 18.62 -16.80
N TYR A 40 -6.15 17.75 -17.05
CA TYR A 40 -6.05 16.68 -18.04
C TYR A 40 -5.80 17.22 -19.44
N ALA A 41 -6.54 18.27 -19.85
CA ALA A 41 -6.38 18.88 -21.16
C ALA A 41 -5.01 19.55 -21.35
N LEU A 42 -4.46 20.17 -20.31
CA LEU A 42 -3.13 20.77 -20.28
C LEU A 42 -2.04 19.70 -20.40
N GLY A 43 -2.14 18.63 -19.62
CA GLY A 43 -1.19 17.51 -19.68
C GLY A 43 -1.11 16.88 -21.07
N ARG A 44 -2.26 16.59 -21.68
CA ARG A 44 -2.33 16.06 -23.05
C ARG A 44 -1.81 17.02 -24.11
N ALA A 45 -2.16 18.32 -24.02
CA ALA A 45 -1.65 19.32 -24.95
C ALA A 45 -0.13 19.50 -24.87
N SER A 46 0.45 19.23 -23.70
CA SER A 46 1.88 19.31 -23.47
C SER A 46 2.67 18.22 -24.21
N VAL A 47 2.03 17.12 -24.59
CA VAL A 47 2.67 16.03 -25.35
C VAL A 47 3.06 16.50 -26.75
N GLY A 48 2.15 17.20 -27.46
CA GLY A 48 2.43 17.69 -28.81
C GLY A 48 3.32 18.94 -28.85
N SER A 49 3.31 19.77 -27.80
CA SER A 49 4.05 21.04 -27.74
C SER A 49 4.82 21.19 -26.41
N MET A 50 5.67 20.23 -26.09
CA MET A 50 6.38 20.16 -24.81
C MET A 50 7.22 21.40 -24.52
N GLN A 51 7.86 21.98 -25.53
CA GLN A 51 8.68 23.20 -25.39
C GLN A 51 7.90 24.42 -24.88
N PHE A 52 6.58 24.44 -25.05
CA PHE A 52 5.74 25.56 -24.68
C PHE A 52 4.99 25.31 -23.36
N PHE A 53 4.31 24.17 -23.24
CA PHE A 53 3.48 23.90 -22.08
C PHE A 53 4.25 23.36 -20.87
N LEU A 54 5.32 22.57 -21.08
CA LEU A 54 6.07 22.01 -19.95
C LEU A 54 6.74 23.10 -19.09
N PRO A 55 7.46 24.10 -19.65
CA PRO A 55 8.03 25.17 -18.84
C PRO A 55 6.99 25.95 -18.04
N ALA A 56 5.77 26.11 -18.57
CA ALA A 56 4.70 26.78 -17.85
C ALA A 56 4.11 25.93 -16.72
N ILE A 57 3.98 24.61 -16.91
CA ILE A 57 3.61 23.70 -15.82
C ILE A 57 4.65 23.77 -14.71
N LEU A 58 5.94 23.66 -15.07
CA LEU A 58 7.04 23.66 -14.11
C LEU A 58 7.19 25.01 -13.41
N GLY A 59 7.12 26.12 -14.13
CA GLY A 59 7.16 27.46 -13.54
C GLY A 59 5.96 27.75 -12.63
N ALA A 60 4.75 27.28 -12.98
CA ALA A 60 3.58 27.41 -12.13
C ALA A 60 3.66 26.53 -10.86
N LEU A 61 4.44 25.44 -10.87
CA LEU A 61 4.71 24.63 -9.67
C LEU A 61 5.62 25.36 -8.67
N GLU A 62 6.51 26.24 -9.15
CA GLU A 62 7.37 27.05 -8.29
C GLU A 62 6.58 28.18 -7.58
N ASP A 63 5.46 28.61 -8.15
CA ASP A 63 4.57 29.57 -7.51
C ASP A 63 3.85 28.93 -6.30
N LYS A 64 3.94 29.61 -5.15
CA LYS A 64 3.53 29.05 -3.84
C LYS A 64 2.01 28.93 -3.63
N SER A 65 1.17 28.97 -4.67
CA SER A 65 -0.27 28.71 -4.52
C SER A 65 -0.51 27.20 -4.36
N GLN A 66 -0.52 26.73 -3.11
CA GLN A 66 -0.76 25.34 -2.72
C GLN A 66 -1.98 24.70 -3.43
N LYS A 67 -3.02 25.50 -3.73
CA LYS A 67 -4.26 25.03 -4.35
C LYS A 67 -4.10 24.47 -5.77
N ASP A 68 -3.13 24.97 -6.54
CA ASP A 68 -2.97 24.60 -7.95
C ASP A 68 -1.94 23.48 -8.13
N GLN A 69 -1.10 23.23 -7.12
CA GLN A 69 -0.01 22.24 -7.17
C GLN A 69 -0.52 20.83 -7.51
N TYR A 70 -1.61 20.40 -6.88
CA TYR A 70 -2.21 19.10 -7.19
C TYR A 70 -2.67 19.00 -8.66
N LEU A 71 -3.30 20.06 -9.18
CA LEU A 71 -3.81 20.11 -10.56
C LEU A 71 -2.66 20.15 -11.58
N LEU A 72 -1.59 20.89 -11.28
CA LEU A 72 -0.38 20.95 -12.10
C LEU A 72 0.35 19.60 -12.11
N LEU A 73 0.52 18.96 -10.96
CA LEU A 73 1.09 17.61 -10.87
C LEU A 73 0.22 16.57 -11.58
N SER A 74 -1.11 16.71 -11.52
CA SER A 74 -2.04 15.87 -12.29
C SER A 74 -1.86 16.07 -13.82
N ALA A 75 -1.60 17.31 -14.27
CA ALA A 75 -1.31 17.59 -15.68
C ALA A 75 0.04 16.98 -16.10
N LEU A 76 1.05 17.11 -15.24
CA LEU A 76 2.37 16.49 -15.44
C LEU A 76 2.28 14.96 -15.47
N ARG A 77 1.48 14.36 -14.59
CA ARG A 77 1.22 12.92 -14.60
C ARG A 77 0.62 12.47 -15.93
N GLU A 78 -0.38 13.21 -16.44
CA GLU A 78 -1.02 12.90 -17.71
C GLU A 78 -0.05 13.00 -18.91
N LEU A 79 0.84 14.00 -18.91
CA LEU A 79 1.93 14.08 -19.88
C LEU A 79 2.80 12.82 -19.84
N ILE A 80 3.28 12.43 -18.65
CA ILE A 80 4.14 11.25 -18.48
C ILE A 80 3.42 9.98 -18.92
N HIS A 81 2.15 9.84 -18.54
CA HIS A 81 1.29 8.70 -18.91
C HIS A 81 1.13 8.56 -20.43
N CYS A 82 0.89 9.68 -21.13
CA CYS A 82 0.80 9.69 -22.60
C CYS A 82 2.09 9.21 -23.26
N HIS A 83 3.26 9.62 -22.77
CA HIS A 83 4.54 9.14 -23.29
C HIS A 83 4.80 7.66 -22.99
N GLN A 84 4.32 7.17 -21.84
CA GLN A 84 4.38 5.74 -21.51
C GLN A 84 3.56 4.89 -22.48
N LEU A 85 2.38 5.35 -22.89
CA LEU A 85 1.58 4.70 -23.94
C LEU A 85 2.22 4.79 -25.33
N GLY A 86 2.90 5.90 -25.62
CA GLY A 86 3.54 6.18 -26.91
C GLY A 86 4.93 5.57 -27.13
N GLY A 87 5.46 4.79 -26.18
CA GLY A 87 6.78 4.15 -26.31
C GLY A 87 7.99 5.02 -25.92
N GLY A 88 7.77 6.16 -25.25
CA GLY A 88 8.81 6.88 -24.49
C GLY A 88 9.86 7.67 -25.28
N SER A 89 9.79 7.73 -26.62
CA SER A 89 10.89 8.25 -27.46
C SER A 89 11.23 9.74 -27.27
N ASP A 90 10.31 10.57 -26.76
CA ASP A 90 10.48 12.03 -26.75
C ASP A 90 10.61 12.66 -25.35
N ILE A 91 10.29 11.95 -24.26
CA ILE A 91 10.29 12.54 -22.91
C ILE A 91 11.68 12.55 -22.26
N ALA A 92 12.61 11.70 -22.70
CA ALA A 92 13.90 11.50 -22.05
C ALA A 92 14.72 12.80 -21.88
N ALA A 93 14.67 13.70 -22.86
CA ALA A 93 15.36 15.00 -22.81
C ALA A 93 14.78 15.96 -21.76
N SER A 94 13.51 15.78 -21.39
CA SER A 94 12.79 16.63 -20.43
C SER A 94 12.87 16.11 -19.00
N ILE A 95 13.26 14.85 -18.79
CA ILE A 95 13.37 14.25 -17.45
C ILE A 95 14.29 15.06 -16.52
N PRO A 96 15.48 15.54 -16.96
CA PRO A 96 16.33 16.39 -16.13
C PRO A 96 15.69 17.74 -15.74
N LEU A 97 14.71 18.22 -16.50
CA LEU A 97 13.95 19.44 -16.18
C LEU A 97 12.81 19.14 -15.20
N ILE A 98 12.14 17.99 -15.37
CA ILE A 98 10.99 17.58 -14.54
C ILE A 98 11.45 17.15 -13.13
N LEU A 99 12.54 16.38 -13.06
CA LEU A 99 12.95 15.68 -11.85
C LEU A 99 13.23 16.61 -10.65
N PRO A 100 13.93 17.76 -10.78
CA PRO A 100 14.16 18.68 -9.67
C PRO A 100 12.87 19.21 -9.03
N HIS A 101 11.84 19.48 -9.84
CA HIS A 101 10.55 19.94 -9.37
C HIS A 101 9.84 18.85 -8.58
N LEU A 102 9.80 17.62 -9.11
CA LEU A 102 9.22 16.47 -8.39
C LEU A 102 9.95 16.21 -7.06
N ILE A 103 11.29 16.25 -7.07
CA ILE A 103 12.10 16.05 -5.86
C ILE A 103 11.78 17.10 -4.79
N THR A 104 11.62 18.36 -5.19
CA THR A 104 11.27 19.47 -4.27
C THR A 104 9.95 19.19 -3.55
N HIS A 105 8.97 18.57 -4.24
CA HIS A 105 7.66 18.24 -3.67
C HIS A 105 7.59 16.85 -3.00
N CYS A 106 8.69 16.08 -2.94
CA CYS A 106 8.67 14.78 -2.25
C CYS A 106 8.39 14.90 -0.75
N GLY A 107 8.77 16.01 -0.12
CA GLY A 107 8.56 16.29 1.29
C GLY A 107 7.40 17.25 1.59
N ASP A 108 6.46 17.40 0.65
CA ASP A 108 5.29 18.26 0.82
C ASP A 108 4.42 17.80 2.01
N LYS A 109 3.72 18.73 2.68
CA LYS A 109 2.88 18.41 3.84
C LYS A 109 1.61 17.67 3.43
N GLU A 110 1.07 17.95 2.24
CA GLU A 110 -0.13 17.31 1.75
C GLU A 110 0.16 15.91 1.18
N GLU A 111 -0.49 14.88 1.74
CA GLU A 111 -0.33 13.50 1.25
C GLU A 111 -0.80 13.33 -0.20
N GLY A 112 -1.82 14.07 -0.62
CA GLY A 112 -2.31 14.06 -2.00
C GLY A 112 -1.24 14.51 -3.00
N VAL A 113 -0.50 15.59 -2.67
CA VAL A 113 0.63 16.08 -3.46
C VAL A 113 1.74 15.04 -3.51
N ARG A 114 2.16 14.51 -2.36
CA ARG A 114 3.20 13.46 -2.30
C ARG A 114 2.82 12.21 -3.10
N THR A 115 1.54 11.81 -3.07
CA THR A 115 1.03 10.66 -3.83
C THR A 115 1.17 10.92 -5.34
N MET A 116 0.78 12.11 -5.81
CA MET A 116 0.90 12.49 -7.21
C MET A 116 2.37 12.53 -7.67
N VAL A 117 3.26 13.08 -6.83
CA VAL A 117 4.71 13.06 -7.08
C VAL A 117 5.22 11.62 -7.18
N ALA A 118 4.78 10.73 -6.28
CA ALA A 118 5.17 9.33 -6.30
C ALA A 118 4.70 8.60 -7.57
N GLU A 119 3.48 8.86 -8.04
CA GLU A 119 2.97 8.30 -9.31
C GLU A 119 3.78 8.79 -10.52
N CYS A 120 4.10 10.09 -10.57
CA CYS A 120 4.95 10.68 -11.60
C CYS A 120 6.35 10.02 -11.59
N LEU A 121 7.01 9.96 -10.44
CA LEU A 121 8.34 9.36 -10.29
C LEU A 121 8.32 7.87 -10.64
N GLY A 122 7.31 7.13 -10.19
CA GLY A 122 7.15 5.71 -10.52
C GLY A 122 6.98 5.48 -12.02
N SER A 123 6.19 6.32 -12.69
CA SER A 123 6.01 6.26 -14.15
C SER A 123 7.28 6.64 -14.90
N LEU A 124 8.04 7.61 -14.40
CA LEU A 124 9.35 7.97 -14.96
C LEU A 124 10.39 6.87 -14.78
N VAL A 125 10.34 6.08 -13.69
CA VAL A 125 11.18 4.87 -13.54
C VAL A 125 10.86 3.84 -14.62
N CYS A 126 9.59 3.69 -15.03
CA CYS A 126 9.23 2.80 -16.13
C CYS A 126 9.80 3.25 -17.49
N LEU A 127 9.95 4.56 -17.68
CA LEU A 127 10.45 5.17 -18.91
C LEU A 127 11.98 5.23 -18.98
N GLN A 128 12.62 5.79 -17.96
CA GLN A 128 14.07 6.03 -17.91
C GLN A 128 14.66 5.63 -16.54
N PRO A 129 14.72 4.33 -16.24
CA PRO A 129 15.21 3.83 -14.95
C PRO A 129 16.65 4.25 -14.64
N ASP A 130 17.53 4.36 -15.65
CA ASP A 130 18.96 4.66 -15.46
C ASP A 130 19.21 6.07 -14.90
N VAL A 131 18.26 6.99 -15.07
CA VAL A 131 18.36 8.37 -14.58
C VAL A 131 17.62 8.51 -13.24
N VAL A 132 16.43 7.93 -13.13
CA VAL A 132 15.54 8.17 -11.99
C VAL A 132 15.91 7.31 -10.78
N LEU A 133 16.30 6.05 -10.97
CA LEU A 133 16.63 5.15 -9.85
C LEU A 133 17.82 5.63 -9.02
N PRO A 134 18.94 6.11 -9.60
CA PRO A 134 20.02 6.71 -8.82
C PRO A 134 19.55 7.91 -7.98
N SER A 135 18.74 8.80 -8.54
CA SER A 135 18.21 9.95 -7.79
C SER A 135 17.32 9.53 -6.61
N LEU A 136 16.47 8.51 -6.79
CA LEU A 136 15.65 7.97 -5.69
C LEU A 136 16.53 7.29 -4.62
N GLN A 137 17.60 6.61 -5.03
CA GLN A 137 18.55 6.00 -4.11
C GLN A 137 19.29 7.06 -3.28
N ASP A 138 19.70 8.17 -3.90
CA ASP A 138 20.34 9.30 -3.23
C ASP A 138 19.39 9.94 -2.22
N LEU A 139 18.11 10.12 -2.58
CA LEU A 139 17.10 10.62 -1.66
C LEU A 139 16.96 9.73 -0.42
N VAL A 140 16.90 8.41 -0.57
CA VAL A 140 16.86 7.51 0.59
C VAL A 140 18.16 7.62 1.39
N SER A 141 19.31 7.57 0.73
CA SER A 141 20.62 7.62 1.41
C SER A 141 20.81 8.90 2.22
N ASN A 142 20.28 10.02 1.74
CA ASN A 142 20.39 11.31 2.38
C ASN A 142 19.34 11.56 3.48
N ASN A 143 18.24 10.80 3.54
CA ASN A 143 17.14 11.08 4.46
C ASN A 143 16.88 9.94 5.47
N ILE A 144 17.42 8.75 5.22
CA ILE A 144 17.25 7.60 6.11
C ILE A 144 17.94 7.83 7.47
N ASN A 145 17.31 7.38 8.56
CA ASN A 145 17.76 7.50 9.95
C ASN A 145 18.03 8.92 10.48
N LYS A 146 17.79 9.99 9.72
CA LYS A 146 17.96 11.36 10.22
C LYS A 146 16.93 11.76 11.27
N SER A 147 15.76 11.13 11.26
CA SER A 147 14.72 11.30 12.30
C SER A 147 15.18 10.94 13.71
N LYS A 148 16.31 10.23 13.88
CA LYS A 148 16.89 9.88 15.20
C LYS A 148 17.69 11.01 15.85
N GLY A 149 18.17 11.99 15.08
CA GLY A 149 19.14 12.98 15.54
C GLY A 149 18.62 14.42 15.63
N SER A 150 17.53 14.75 14.95
CA SER A 150 16.96 16.09 14.97
C SER A 150 15.86 16.18 16.04
N GLU A 151 16.25 16.56 17.26
CA GLU A 151 15.39 17.23 18.25
C GLU A 151 14.95 18.63 17.76
N GLU A 152 14.68 18.81 16.47
CA GLU A 152 13.97 19.99 16.03
C GLU A 152 12.50 19.77 16.39
N LYS A 153 12.12 20.36 17.52
CA LYS A 153 10.77 20.79 17.85
C LYS A 153 10.23 21.65 16.69
N ASN A 154 9.89 21.04 15.57
CA ASN A 154 9.05 21.67 14.59
C ASN A 154 7.62 21.44 15.07
N ASP A 155 6.92 22.55 15.31
CA ASP A 155 5.50 22.70 15.65
C ASP A 155 4.57 22.14 14.54
N ASN A 156 4.86 20.94 14.04
CA ASN A 156 4.06 20.25 13.04
C ASN A 156 2.98 19.46 13.76
N VAL A 157 1.73 19.85 13.48
CA VAL A 157 0.48 19.28 14.03
C VAL A 157 0.35 17.76 13.77
N ASP A 158 1.12 17.19 12.85
CA ASP A 158 1.00 15.80 12.39
C ASP A 158 2.21 14.87 12.71
N GLY A 159 3.26 15.35 13.39
CA GLY A 159 4.35 14.49 13.88
C GLY A 159 5.31 13.88 12.84
N PHE A 160 5.30 14.35 11.58
CA PHE A 160 6.23 13.90 10.54
C PHE A 160 7.46 14.82 10.41
N SER A 161 8.67 14.24 10.40
CA SER A 161 9.87 14.92 9.91
C SER A 161 9.82 15.04 8.38
N HIS A 162 10.32 16.14 7.82
CA HIS A 162 10.38 16.34 6.37
C HIS A 162 11.10 15.19 5.65
N ASP A 163 12.20 14.69 6.24
CA ASP A 163 12.94 13.53 5.75
C ASP A 163 12.08 12.25 5.67
N ALA A 164 11.17 12.06 6.63
CA ALA A 164 10.26 10.91 6.62
C ALA A 164 9.20 11.04 5.52
N LEU A 165 8.75 12.26 5.22
CA LEU A 165 7.85 12.53 4.09
C LEU A 165 8.53 12.21 2.75
N ILE A 166 9.80 12.56 2.59
CA ILE A 166 10.59 12.21 1.40
C ILE A 166 10.71 10.69 1.28
N CYS A 167 11.13 10.00 2.33
CA CYS A 167 11.26 8.53 2.35
C CYS A 167 9.92 7.83 2.03
N TRP A 168 8.81 8.35 2.56
CA TRP A 168 7.46 7.89 2.25
C TRP A 168 7.15 8.01 0.75
N THR A 169 7.48 9.15 0.14
CA THR A 169 7.27 9.39 -1.29
C THR A 169 8.12 8.46 -2.14
N VAL A 170 9.39 8.23 -1.78
CA VAL A 170 10.26 7.29 -2.50
C VAL A 170 9.73 5.86 -2.44
N ALA A 171 9.32 5.37 -1.26
CA ALA A 171 8.73 4.03 -1.13
C ALA A 171 7.49 3.86 -2.04
N ASN A 172 6.61 4.86 -2.07
CA ASN A 172 5.44 4.83 -2.94
C ASN A 172 5.81 4.96 -4.43
N SER A 173 6.86 5.71 -4.77
CA SER A 173 7.35 5.82 -6.15
C SER A 173 7.79 4.47 -6.70
N ILE A 174 8.55 3.71 -5.91
CA ILE A 174 8.98 2.36 -6.28
C ILE A 174 7.79 1.39 -6.31
N LYS A 175 6.83 1.51 -5.37
CA LYS A 175 5.57 0.75 -5.40
C LYS A 175 4.83 0.94 -6.73
N PHE A 176 4.70 2.19 -7.19
CA PHE A 176 4.05 2.52 -8.46
C PHE A 176 4.87 2.08 -9.67
N ALA A 177 6.20 2.20 -9.64
CA ALA A 177 7.07 1.69 -10.69
C ALA A 177 6.91 0.17 -10.89
N ILE A 178 6.84 -0.59 -9.79
CA ILE A 178 6.64 -2.04 -9.83
C ILE A 178 5.26 -2.38 -10.40
N ALA A 179 4.20 -1.72 -9.93
CA ALA A 179 2.85 -1.91 -10.47
C ALA A 179 2.77 -1.51 -11.97
N GLY A 180 3.51 -0.48 -12.36
CA GLY A 180 3.70 0.00 -13.72
C GLY A 180 4.62 -0.85 -14.58
N ARG A 181 5.06 -2.02 -14.09
CA ARG A 181 5.93 -3.00 -14.79
C ARG A 181 7.28 -2.43 -15.22
N ALA A 182 7.93 -1.66 -14.34
CA ALA A 182 9.30 -1.21 -14.53
C ALA A 182 10.27 -2.39 -14.81
N ASN A 183 11.36 -2.12 -15.52
CA ASN A 183 12.36 -3.12 -15.84
C ASN A 183 13.01 -3.69 -14.56
N THR A 184 12.75 -4.97 -14.30
CA THR A 184 13.18 -5.67 -13.08
C THR A 184 14.71 -5.78 -12.96
N GLU A 185 15.42 -6.00 -14.07
CA GLU A 185 16.88 -6.13 -14.07
C GLU A 185 17.56 -4.83 -13.65
N LYS A 186 17.00 -3.69 -14.09
CA LYS A 186 17.50 -2.36 -13.71
C LYS A 186 17.11 -1.96 -12.30
N LEU A 187 15.96 -2.41 -11.80
CA LEU A 187 15.48 -2.11 -10.45
C LEU A 187 16.17 -2.96 -9.37
N SER A 188 16.49 -4.22 -9.67
CA SER A 188 17.02 -5.20 -8.70
C SER A 188 18.24 -4.71 -7.90
N PRO A 189 19.27 -4.05 -8.49
CA PRO A 189 20.42 -3.54 -7.74
C PRO A 189 20.08 -2.50 -6.67
N PHE A 190 18.98 -1.76 -6.84
CA PHE A 190 18.56 -0.70 -5.92
C PHE A 190 17.64 -1.21 -4.80
N MET A 191 17.01 -2.37 -4.98
CA MET A 191 16.05 -2.91 -4.01
C MET A 191 16.58 -3.08 -2.59
N PRO A 192 17.81 -3.58 -2.35
CA PRO A 192 18.35 -3.66 -1.00
C PRO A 192 18.33 -2.31 -0.27
N LYS A 193 18.64 -1.22 -0.99
CA LYS A 193 18.64 0.13 -0.42
C LYS A 193 17.22 0.62 -0.11
N PHE A 194 16.25 0.37 -0.99
CA PHE A 194 14.86 0.73 -0.72
C PHE A 194 14.24 -0.10 0.42
N LEU A 195 14.68 -1.35 0.60
CA LEU A 195 14.22 -2.20 1.71
C LEU A 195 14.73 -1.74 3.08
N GLU A 196 15.78 -0.91 3.15
CA GLU A 196 16.20 -0.29 4.42
C GLU A 196 15.08 0.58 5.03
N LEU A 197 14.14 1.09 4.22
CA LEU A 197 12.98 1.86 4.69
C LEU A 197 12.06 1.06 5.62
N LEU A 198 12.11 -0.27 5.61
CA LEU A 198 11.40 -1.11 6.58
C LEU A 198 11.90 -0.92 8.02
N LYS A 199 13.12 -0.41 8.19
CA LYS A 199 13.81 -0.22 9.48
C LYS A 199 13.70 1.21 10.01
N GLU A 200 13.06 2.12 9.28
CA GLU A 200 12.83 3.52 9.69
C GLU A 200 11.90 3.60 10.90
N ASP A 201 12.12 4.51 11.85
CA ASP A 201 11.27 4.58 13.04
C ASP A 201 9.84 5.06 12.74
N ASN A 202 9.67 5.86 11.69
CA ASN A 202 8.36 6.40 11.31
C ASN A 202 7.43 5.29 10.77
N LEU A 203 6.31 5.08 11.46
CA LEU A 203 5.35 4.00 11.13
C LEU A 203 4.76 4.11 9.72
N ASN A 204 4.56 5.33 9.21
CA ASN A 204 4.00 5.54 7.87
C ASN A 204 5.01 5.22 6.77
N VAL A 205 6.29 5.50 7.01
CA VAL A 205 7.38 5.07 6.12
C VAL A 205 7.49 3.55 6.12
N LYS A 206 7.48 2.91 7.30
CA LYS A 206 7.45 1.43 7.39
C LYS A 206 6.27 0.85 6.63
N ASN A 207 5.07 1.42 6.80
CA ASN A 207 3.87 0.94 6.11
C ASN A 207 3.97 1.11 4.59
N SER A 208 4.51 2.24 4.12
CA SER A 208 4.73 2.46 2.68
C SER A 208 5.77 1.49 2.10
N ALA A 209 6.82 1.17 2.86
CA ALA A 209 7.79 0.15 2.49
C ALA A 209 7.16 -1.26 2.47
N LEU A 210 6.27 -1.59 3.41
CA LEU A 210 5.49 -2.84 3.35
C LEU A 210 4.58 -2.88 2.11
N LEU A 211 3.91 -1.80 1.76
CA LEU A 211 3.08 -1.74 0.55
C LEU A 211 3.90 -1.84 -0.74
N MET A 212 5.13 -1.30 -0.75
CA MET A 212 6.10 -1.51 -1.81
C MET A 212 6.50 -2.99 -1.93
N VAL A 213 6.78 -3.66 -0.81
CA VAL A 213 7.06 -5.11 -0.78
C VAL A 213 5.85 -5.91 -1.26
N TYR A 214 4.64 -5.57 -0.82
CA TYR A 214 3.41 -6.20 -1.29
C TYR A 214 3.27 -6.11 -2.81
N SER A 215 3.49 -4.91 -3.37
CA SER A 215 3.49 -4.69 -4.82
C SER A 215 4.53 -5.58 -5.53
N ALA A 216 5.75 -5.68 -4.98
CA ALA A 216 6.80 -6.55 -5.49
C ALA A 216 6.41 -8.04 -5.46
N VAL A 217 5.88 -8.53 -4.35
CA VAL A 217 5.38 -9.92 -4.24
C VAL A 217 4.26 -10.19 -5.25
N HIS A 218 3.34 -9.24 -5.42
CA HIS A 218 2.17 -9.45 -6.27
C HIS A 218 2.50 -9.41 -7.77
N HIS A 219 3.32 -8.45 -8.20
CA HIS A 219 3.58 -8.20 -9.62
C HIS A 219 4.90 -8.79 -10.13
N THR A 220 5.92 -8.91 -9.28
CA THR A 220 7.27 -9.31 -9.71
C THR A 220 8.01 -10.09 -8.61
N PRO A 221 7.54 -11.29 -8.22
CA PRO A 221 8.11 -12.03 -7.09
C PRO A 221 9.62 -12.31 -7.24
N GLN A 222 10.11 -12.48 -8.47
CA GLN A 222 11.54 -12.72 -8.73
C GLN A 222 12.45 -11.57 -8.25
N LEU A 223 11.93 -10.34 -8.15
CA LEU A 223 12.67 -9.18 -7.65
C LEU A 223 13.11 -9.37 -6.18
N LEU A 224 12.36 -10.17 -5.43
CA LEU A 224 12.61 -10.43 -4.00
C LEU A 224 13.33 -11.76 -3.76
N ALA A 225 13.68 -12.50 -4.81
CA ALA A 225 14.45 -13.73 -4.67
C ALA A 225 15.81 -13.41 -4.02
N GLY A 226 16.17 -14.14 -2.96
CA GLY A 226 17.36 -13.88 -2.15
C GLY A 226 17.19 -12.78 -1.09
N LEU A 227 16.34 -11.77 -1.32
CA LEU A 227 16.11 -10.68 -0.36
C LEU A 227 15.02 -11.00 0.67
N MET A 228 14.07 -11.90 0.33
CA MET A 228 12.93 -12.24 1.17
C MET A 228 13.34 -12.71 2.57
N GLN A 229 14.21 -13.72 2.64
CA GLN A 229 14.61 -14.34 3.91
C GLN A 229 15.52 -13.42 4.75
N GLU A 230 16.46 -12.74 4.10
CA GLU A 230 17.49 -11.96 4.78
C GLU A 230 16.98 -10.59 5.26
N LEU A 231 16.24 -9.87 4.42
CA LEU A 231 15.89 -8.47 4.67
C LEU A 231 14.41 -8.27 5.03
N ILE A 232 13.51 -9.07 4.46
CA ILE A 232 12.06 -8.82 4.57
C ILE A 232 11.45 -9.61 5.72
N SER A 233 11.68 -10.92 5.79
CA SER A 233 11.08 -11.82 6.78
C SER A 233 11.27 -11.34 8.24
N PRO A 234 12.47 -10.93 8.69
CA PRO A 234 12.65 -10.47 10.06
C PRO A 234 11.78 -9.25 10.40
N CYS A 235 11.76 -8.25 9.51
CA CYS A 235 10.93 -7.06 9.68
C CYS A 235 9.44 -7.42 9.60
N LEU A 236 9.06 -8.32 8.69
CA LEU A 236 7.68 -8.75 8.51
C LEU A 236 7.14 -9.44 9.77
N TYR A 237 7.94 -10.28 10.42
CA TYR A 237 7.59 -10.96 11.66
C TYR A 237 7.42 -10.01 12.84
N GLU A 238 8.30 -9.02 12.96
CA GLU A 238 8.24 -8.00 13.99
C GLU A 238 7.00 -7.12 13.80
N LEU A 239 6.80 -6.60 12.58
CA LEU A 239 5.73 -5.66 12.27
C LEU A 239 4.34 -6.31 12.31
N ALA A 240 4.22 -7.59 11.96
CA ALA A 240 2.98 -8.37 12.10
C ALA A 240 2.52 -8.50 13.57
N GLN A 241 3.41 -8.28 14.53
CA GLN A 241 3.15 -8.45 15.96
C GLN A 241 3.23 -7.15 16.76
N MET A 242 3.62 -6.06 16.11
CA MET A 242 3.78 -4.75 16.72
C MET A 242 2.42 -4.19 17.14
N ASN A 243 2.33 -3.74 18.38
CA ASN A 243 1.11 -3.19 18.95
C ASN A 243 1.47 -1.86 19.65
N LEU A 244 0.92 -0.75 19.16
CA LEU A 244 1.19 0.58 19.69
C LEU A 244 -0.12 1.30 19.98
N GLN A 245 -0.70 0.99 21.14
CA GLN A 245 -1.97 1.55 21.57
C GLN A 245 -1.79 2.82 22.39
N ARG A 246 -2.53 3.86 22.02
CA ARG A 246 -2.72 5.08 22.81
C ARG A 246 -4.20 5.34 23.03
N VAL A 247 -4.50 6.06 24.10
CA VAL A 247 -5.86 6.48 24.42
C VAL A 247 -6.00 7.95 24.04
N VAL A 248 -6.95 8.25 23.16
CA VAL A 248 -7.33 9.60 22.78
C VAL A 248 -8.60 9.95 23.57
N ASP A 249 -8.47 10.94 24.45
CA ASP A 249 -9.60 11.46 25.21
C ASP A 249 -10.45 12.37 24.32
N MET A 250 -11.67 11.93 24.03
CA MET A 250 -12.69 12.64 23.24
C MET A 250 -13.73 13.27 24.19
N GLY A 251 -13.26 13.93 25.26
CA GLY A 251 -14.10 14.46 26.34
C GLY A 251 -14.67 13.36 27.26
N PRO A 252 -16.00 13.11 27.28
CA PRO A 252 -16.58 12.04 28.10
C PRO A 252 -16.29 10.63 27.57
N PHE A 253 -15.77 10.49 26.34
CA PHE A 253 -15.44 9.22 25.72
C PHE A 253 -13.92 9.03 25.62
N LYS A 254 -13.45 7.78 25.77
CA LYS A 254 -12.06 7.39 25.54
C LYS A 254 -11.98 6.48 24.34
N HIS A 255 -11.21 6.86 23.33
CA HIS A 255 -11.01 6.05 22.14
C HIS A 255 -9.59 5.47 22.14
N LYS A 256 -9.47 4.15 22.07
CA LYS A 256 -8.16 3.49 21.91
C LYS A 256 -7.80 3.48 20.44
N VAL A 257 -6.66 4.05 20.09
CA VAL A 257 -6.09 4.05 18.74
C VAL A 257 -4.83 3.20 18.76
N ASP A 258 -4.73 2.25 17.84
CA ASP A 258 -3.53 1.44 17.63
C ASP A 258 -2.84 1.92 16.36
N ASP A 259 -1.77 2.70 16.52
CA ASP A 259 -1.05 3.32 15.41
C ASP A 259 -0.25 2.25 14.60
N ALA A 260 -0.04 1.05 15.15
CA ALA A 260 0.63 -0.06 14.47
C ALA A 260 -0.34 -1.00 13.73
N LEU A 261 -1.66 -0.80 13.83
CA LEU A 261 -2.65 -1.64 13.16
C LEU A 261 -2.47 -1.71 11.63
N PRO A 262 -2.20 -0.60 10.90
CA PRO A 262 -1.94 -0.67 9.46
C PRO A 262 -0.75 -1.56 9.11
N LEU A 263 0.31 -1.55 9.94
CA LEU A 263 1.50 -2.38 9.73
C LEU A 263 1.16 -3.88 9.82
N ARG A 264 0.36 -4.27 10.82
CA ARG A 264 -0.09 -5.66 10.98
C ARG A 264 -0.93 -6.12 9.78
N LYS A 265 -1.83 -5.27 9.28
CA LYS A 265 -2.65 -5.56 8.08
C LYS A 265 -1.80 -5.74 6.82
N SER A 266 -0.85 -4.83 6.60
CA SER A 266 0.07 -4.89 5.46
C SER A 266 0.95 -6.13 5.54
N ALA A 267 1.44 -6.46 6.74
CA ALA A 267 2.28 -7.63 6.96
C ALA A 267 1.56 -8.96 6.67
N LEU A 268 0.33 -9.13 7.16
CA LEU A 268 -0.47 -10.33 6.87
C LEU A 268 -0.84 -10.43 5.39
N SER A 269 -1.15 -9.30 4.74
CA SER A 269 -1.38 -9.27 3.28
C SER A 269 -0.16 -9.75 2.49
N ILE A 270 1.05 -9.30 2.86
CA ILE A 270 2.30 -9.77 2.22
C ILE A 270 2.48 -11.27 2.42
N PHE A 271 2.25 -11.78 3.63
CA PHE A 271 2.34 -13.22 3.91
C PHE A 271 1.34 -14.01 3.05
N ALA A 272 0.08 -13.57 3.03
CA ALA A 272 -0.98 -14.19 2.23
C ALA A 272 -0.59 -14.27 0.75
N THR A 273 -0.18 -13.16 0.13
CA THR A 273 0.21 -13.13 -1.28
C THR A 273 1.50 -13.92 -1.54
N SER A 274 2.44 -13.92 -0.60
CA SER A 274 3.69 -14.68 -0.72
C SER A 274 3.44 -16.18 -0.68
N LEU A 275 2.48 -16.68 0.11
CA LEU A 275 2.05 -18.09 0.07
C LEU A 275 1.54 -18.49 -1.32
N GLU A 276 0.89 -17.57 -2.04
CA GLU A 276 0.36 -17.87 -3.38
C GLU A 276 1.42 -17.78 -4.48
N LYS A 277 2.29 -16.76 -4.42
CA LYS A 277 3.17 -16.37 -5.53
C LYS A 277 4.61 -16.86 -5.37
N CYS A 278 5.12 -17.01 -4.14
CA CYS A 278 6.51 -17.32 -3.86
C CYS A 278 6.72 -18.09 -2.55
N SER A 279 5.91 -19.12 -2.30
CA SER A 279 5.95 -19.93 -1.08
C SER A 279 7.32 -20.57 -0.80
N ALA A 280 8.09 -20.90 -1.84
CA ALA A 280 9.45 -21.44 -1.71
C ALA A 280 10.43 -20.47 -1.01
N SER A 281 10.14 -19.17 -1.05
CA SER A 281 10.95 -18.13 -0.43
C SER A 281 10.50 -17.80 0.98
N LEU A 282 9.48 -18.48 1.54
CA LEU A 282 8.94 -18.23 2.88
C LEU A 282 9.35 -19.31 3.88
N ASP A 283 9.64 -18.90 5.11
CA ASP A 283 9.72 -19.80 6.25
C ASP A 283 8.33 -19.91 6.88
N ILE A 284 7.50 -20.78 6.30
CA ILE A 284 6.12 -21.01 6.76
C ILE A 284 6.09 -21.45 8.24
N PRO A 285 6.93 -22.39 8.72
CA PRO A 285 7.01 -22.73 10.14
C PRO A 285 7.18 -21.52 11.07
N ALA A 286 8.07 -20.58 10.73
CA ALA A 286 8.30 -19.38 11.53
C ALA A 286 7.10 -18.43 11.57
N PHE A 287 6.25 -18.42 10.53
CA PHE A 287 5.00 -17.64 10.50
C PHE A 287 3.88 -18.24 11.34
N MET A 288 3.87 -19.55 11.61
CA MET A 288 2.73 -20.21 12.28
C MET A 288 2.40 -19.63 13.67
N PRO A 289 3.38 -19.34 14.56
CA PRO A 289 3.10 -18.69 15.84
C PRO A 289 2.55 -17.27 15.70
N ILE A 290 2.96 -16.56 14.65
CA ILE A 290 2.51 -15.20 14.36
C ILE A 290 1.05 -15.22 13.91
N LEU A 291 0.71 -16.16 13.04
CA LEU A 291 -0.66 -16.40 12.60
C LEU A 291 -1.56 -16.80 13.78
N ALA A 292 -1.07 -17.62 14.71
CA ALA A 292 -1.79 -17.96 15.95
C ALA A 292 -2.08 -16.72 16.79
N LYS A 293 -1.11 -15.80 16.93
CA LYS A 293 -1.29 -14.53 17.64
C LYS A 293 -2.28 -13.61 16.93
N ALA A 294 -2.27 -13.57 15.61
CA ALA A 294 -3.21 -12.78 14.80
C ALA A 294 -4.67 -13.20 15.01
N LEU A 295 -4.94 -14.48 15.32
CA LEU A 295 -6.28 -14.97 15.66
C LEU A 295 -6.82 -14.42 17.00
N ASP A 296 -5.96 -13.90 17.89
CA ASP A 296 -6.36 -13.30 19.17
C ASP A 296 -6.30 -11.76 19.13
N ASP A 297 -6.10 -11.16 17.95
CA ASP A 297 -6.00 -9.70 17.73
C ASP A 297 -7.40 -9.07 17.49
N VAL A 298 -7.44 -7.84 16.97
CA VAL A 298 -8.67 -7.13 16.60
C VAL A 298 -9.38 -7.76 15.39
N GLU A 299 -10.66 -7.44 15.22
CA GLU A 299 -11.56 -7.99 14.19
C GLU A 299 -10.91 -8.10 12.80
N ASP A 300 -10.41 -6.98 12.27
CA ASP A 300 -9.85 -6.94 10.92
C ASP A 300 -8.64 -7.88 10.74
N ILE A 301 -7.82 -8.03 11.78
CA ILE A 301 -6.64 -8.90 11.77
C ILE A 301 -7.06 -10.36 11.86
N GLN A 302 -8.05 -10.68 12.72
CA GLN A 302 -8.59 -12.02 12.81
C GLN A 302 -9.23 -12.47 11.49
N LEU A 303 -10.01 -11.59 10.84
CA LEU A 303 -10.62 -11.89 9.55
C LEU A 303 -9.57 -12.17 8.46
N GLN A 304 -8.46 -11.44 8.42
CA GLN A 304 -7.35 -11.74 7.52
C GLN A 304 -6.69 -13.09 7.87
N ALA A 305 -6.45 -13.36 9.14
CA ALA A 305 -5.90 -14.63 9.60
C ALA A 305 -6.80 -15.82 9.22
N HIS A 306 -8.12 -15.68 9.35
CA HIS A 306 -9.08 -16.69 8.91
C HIS A 306 -8.94 -17.01 7.41
N GLN A 307 -8.87 -15.99 6.55
CA GLN A 307 -8.70 -16.18 5.11
C GLN A 307 -7.37 -16.85 4.76
N ILE A 308 -6.29 -16.48 5.44
CA ILE A 308 -4.98 -17.13 5.29
C ILE A 308 -5.06 -18.62 5.65
N ILE A 309 -5.67 -18.96 6.79
CA ILE A 309 -5.79 -20.36 7.23
C ILE A 309 -6.62 -21.18 6.24
N ILE A 310 -7.75 -20.66 5.79
CA ILE A 310 -8.61 -21.34 4.80
C ILE A 310 -7.82 -21.60 3.51
N SER A 311 -7.09 -20.61 3.00
CA SER A 311 -6.21 -20.79 1.83
C SER A 311 -5.14 -21.86 2.08
N MET A 312 -4.52 -21.86 3.26
CA MET A 312 -3.51 -22.85 3.66
C MET A 312 -4.07 -24.27 3.78
N CYS A 313 -5.35 -24.48 4.14
CA CYS A 313 -5.95 -25.82 4.19
C CYS A 313 -5.83 -26.54 2.83
N SER A 314 -6.02 -25.81 1.73
CA SER A 314 -5.94 -26.37 0.37
C SER A 314 -4.51 -26.48 -0.18
N ARG A 315 -3.61 -25.56 0.19
CA ARG A 315 -2.28 -25.45 -0.44
C ARG A 315 -1.11 -25.94 0.42
N HIS A 316 -1.24 -25.82 1.74
CA HIS A 316 -0.16 -26.04 2.72
C HIS A 316 -0.65 -26.77 3.99
N PRO A 317 -1.40 -27.89 3.89
CA PRO A 317 -2.07 -28.52 5.03
C PRO A 317 -1.12 -29.02 6.11
N LEU A 318 0.09 -29.46 5.73
CA LEU A 318 1.07 -30.06 6.65
C LEU A 318 1.45 -29.11 7.81
N PHE A 319 1.62 -27.83 7.52
CA PHE A 319 2.00 -26.84 8.55
C PHE A 319 0.85 -26.59 9.53
N LEU A 320 -0.40 -26.65 9.06
CA LEU A 320 -1.58 -26.50 9.91
C LEU A 320 -1.70 -27.64 10.91
N VAL A 321 -1.41 -28.88 10.52
CA VAL A 321 -1.45 -30.06 11.42
C VAL A 321 -0.53 -29.89 12.64
N THR A 322 0.58 -29.18 12.46
CA THR A 322 1.54 -28.90 13.56
C THR A 322 1.11 -27.74 14.45
N ALA A 323 0.39 -26.76 13.91
CA ALA A 323 0.03 -25.52 14.61
C ALA A 323 -1.40 -25.51 15.16
N VAL A 324 -2.28 -26.41 14.72
CA VAL A 324 -3.73 -26.33 14.97
C VAL A 324 -4.12 -26.22 16.44
N GLU A 325 -3.38 -26.84 17.36
CA GLU A 325 -3.66 -26.75 18.80
C GLU A 325 -3.51 -25.33 19.37
N SER A 326 -2.66 -24.50 18.74
CA SER A 326 -2.49 -23.09 19.07
C SER A 326 -3.64 -22.21 18.58
N PHE A 327 -4.41 -22.67 17.60
CA PHE A 327 -5.55 -21.93 17.03
C PHE A 327 -6.85 -22.16 17.80
N VAL A 328 -6.95 -23.25 18.57
CA VAL A 328 -8.18 -23.63 19.29
C VAL A 328 -8.68 -22.53 20.21
N ASP A 329 -7.83 -22.01 21.11
CA ASP A 329 -8.30 -21.06 22.12
C ASP A 329 -8.71 -19.70 21.50
N PRO A 330 -7.94 -19.12 20.55
CA PRO A 330 -8.37 -17.93 19.82
C PRO A 330 -9.68 -18.13 19.05
N LEU A 331 -9.82 -19.22 18.30
CA LEU A 331 -11.05 -19.51 17.55
C LEU A 331 -12.25 -19.72 18.48
N GLU A 332 -12.04 -20.39 19.62
CA GLU A 332 -13.09 -20.60 20.64
C GLU A 332 -13.60 -19.27 21.20
N LYS A 333 -12.71 -18.29 21.44
CA LYS A 333 -13.11 -16.93 21.85
C LYS A 333 -13.91 -16.24 20.76
N THR A 334 -13.49 -16.35 19.50
CA THR A 334 -14.15 -15.70 18.37
C THR A 334 -15.56 -16.23 18.15
N VAL A 335 -15.75 -17.55 18.13
CA VAL A 335 -17.10 -18.14 17.95
C VAL A 335 -17.99 -17.89 19.16
N ASN A 336 -17.45 -17.87 20.37
CA ASN A 336 -18.24 -17.66 21.59
C ASN A 336 -18.53 -16.18 21.92
N LYS A 337 -18.19 -15.27 21.02
CA LYS A 337 -18.41 -13.84 21.22
C LYS A 337 -19.91 -13.54 21.41
N LYS A 338 -20.22 -12.81 22.49
CA LYS A 338 -21.60 -12.43 22.81
C LYS A 338 -22.02 -11.25 21.94
N THR A 339 -23.13 -11.39 21.22
CA THR A 339 -23.71 -10.34 20.38
C THR A 339 -24.50 -9.28 21.17
N GLY A 340 -24.83 -9.54 22.44
CA GLY A 340 -25.38 -8.54 23.36
C GLY A 340 -26.64 -7.83 22.85
N GLN A 341 -26.77 -6.53 23.14
CA GLN A 341 -27.85 -5.64 22.66
C GLN A 341 -27.56 -5.03 21.28
N LYS A 342 -26.58 -5.54 20.52
CA LYS A 342 -26.26 -4.99 19.19
C LYS A 342 -27.46 -5.12 18.26
N SER A 343 -27.75 -4.09 17.50
CA SER A 343 -28.90 -4.04 16.58
C SER A 343 -28.48 -3.61 15.17
N GLY A 344 -29.17 -4.12 14.15
CA GLY A 344 -28.91 -3.77 12.74
C GLY A 344 -27.51 -4.18 12.29
N THR A 345 -26.79 -3.24 11.70
CA THR A 345 -25.48 -3.45 11.06
C THR A 345 -24.40 -3.98 12.00
N GLU A 346 -24.44 -3.62 13.29
CA GLU A 346 -23.47 -4.12 14.27
C GLU A 346 -23.67 -5.60 14.61
N LEU A 347 -24.92 -6.06 14.58
CA LEU A 347 -25.27 -7.46 14.79
C LEU A 347 -24.85 -8.29 13.58
N GLU A 348 -25.13 -7.79 12.37
CA GLU A 348 -24.72 -8.43 11.12
C GLU A 348 -23.20 -8.60 11.04
N ARG A 349 -22.43 -7.55 11.34
CA ARG A 349 -20.96 -7.62 11.41
C ARG A 349 -20.46 -8.66 12.42
N ALA A 350 -21.04 -8.68 13.62
CA ALA A 350 -20.67 -9.66 14.64
C ALA A 350 -20.99 -11.10 14.20
N ASN A 351 -22.11 -11.31 13.51
CA ASN A 351 -22.49 -12.62 12.98
C ASN A 351 -21.56 -13.05 11.83
N GLU A 352 -21.20 -12.16 10.91
CA GLU A 352 -20.24 -12.47 9.85
C GLU A 352 -18.85 -12.80 10.40
N TRP A 353 -18.43 -12.12 11.46
CA TRP A 353 -17.18 -12.44 12.16
C TRP A 353 -17.22 -13.86 12.78
N ILE A 354 -18.30 -14.20 13.49
CA ILE A 354 -18.51 -15.55 14.03
C ILE A 354 -18.55 -16.59 12.90
N LYS A 355 -19.29 -16.31 11.81
CA LYS A 355 -19.39 -17.17 10.63
C LYS A 355 -18.02 -17.40 10.00
N SER A 356 -17.18 -16.37 9.91
CA SER A 356 -15.80 -16.50 9.42
C SER A 356 -14.95 -17.41 10.30
N GLY A 357 -15.10 -17.37 11.63
CA GLY A 357 -14.41 -18.28 12.54
C GLY A 357 -14.88 -19.73 12.37
N LEU A 358 -16.20 -19.94 12.22
CA LEU A 358 -16.78 -21.27 11.95
C LEU A 358 -16.28 -21.84 10.61
N ARG A 359 -16.18 -21.02 9.56
CA ARG A 359 -15.59 -21.44 8.27
C ARG A 359 -14.18 -21.99 8.42
N VAL A 360 -13.35 -21.36 9.24
CA VAL A 360 -11.99 -21.86 9.53
C VAL A 360 -12.02 -23.22 10.20
N ILE A 361 -12.92 -23.40 11.17
CA ILE A 361 -13.04 -24.66 11.91
C ILE A 361 -13.48 -25.79 10.97
N VAL A 362 -14.46 -25.53 10.10
CA VAL A 362 -14.90 -26.45 9.05
C VAL A 362 -13.77 -26.75 8.07
N ALA A 363 -13.07 -25.74 7.56
CA ALA A 363 -11.95 -25.96 6.64
C ALA A 363 -10.83 -26.78 7.27
N LEU A 364 -10.55 -26.61 8.57
CA LEU A 364 -9.54 -27.37 9.31
C LEU A 364 -9.99 -28.81 9.60
N SER A 365 -11.29 -29.08 9.78
CA SER A 365 -11.80 -30.44 10.02
C SER A 365 -11.64 -31.36 8.82
N HIS A 366 -11.65 -30.79 7.61
CA HIS A 366 -11.43 -31.50 6.35
C HIS A 366 -9.95 -31.80 6.05
N VAL A 367 -9.00 -31.26 6.84
CA VAL A 367 -7.57 -31.52 6.64
C VAL A 367 -7.16 -32.81 7.33
N ASP A 368 -6.58 -33.72 6.56
CA ASP A 368 -6.05 -34.99 7.05
C ASP A 368 -5.03 -34.80 8.19
N GLY A 369 -5.25 -35.50 9.30
CA GLY A 369 -4.36 -35.49 10.46
C GLY A 369 -4.69 -34.43 11.52
N ILE A 370 -5.52 -33.42 11.21
CA ILE A 370 -5.98 -32.44 12.21
C ILE A 370 -6.96 -33.08 13.20
N THR A 371 -7.87 -33.91 12.71
CA THR A 371 -8.87 -34.63 13.53
C THR A 371 -8.28 -35.62 14.53
N ASN A 372 -6.98 -35.94 14.41
CA ASN A 372 -6.25 -36.77 15.37
C ASN A 372 -5.72 -35.97 16.57
N ARG A 373 -5.76 -34.63 16.53
CA ARG A 373 -5.29 -33.75 17.62
C ARG A 373 -6.40 -33.56 18.64
N ARG A 374 -6.25 -34.19 19.83
CA ARG A 374 -7.26 -34.23 20.90
C ARG A 374 -7.87 -32.85 21.21
N LYS A 375 -7.04 -31.82 21.37
CA LYS A 375 -7.52 -30.47 21.72
C LYS A 375 -8.48 -29.90 20.67
N PHE A 376 -8.23 -30.18 19.39
CA PHE A 376 -9.08 -29.72 18.29
C PHE A 376 -10.33 -30.60 18.13
N THR A 377 -10.22 -31.92 18.29
CA THR A 377 -11.36 -32.84 18.28
C THR A 377 -12.36 -32.50 19.38
N ASP A 378 -11.88 -32.31 20.62
CA ASP A 378 -12.71 -31.92 21.76
C ASP A 378 -13.40 -30.56 21.50
N PHE A 379 -12.73 -29.65 20.78
CA PHE A 379 -13.26 -28.35 20.42
C PHE A 379 -14.39 -28.45 19.38
N ILE A 380 -14.22 -29.25 18.33
CA ILE A 380 -15.28 -29.52 17.34
C ILE A 380 -16.50 -30.14 18.02
N GLU A 381 -16.31 -31.12 18.91
CA GLU A 381 -17.42 -31.72 19.65
C GLU A 381 -18.18 -30.70 20.49
N ARG A 382 -17.48 -29.76 21.14
CA ARG A 382 -18.13 -28.68 21.89
C ARG A 382 -18.96 -27.80 20.97
N ILE A 383 -18.42 -27.41 19.81
CA ILE A 383 -19.13 -26.54 18.85
C ILE A 383 -20.36 -27.24 18.28
N ASN A 384 -20.26 -28.50 17.88
CA ASN A 384 -21.36 -29.29 17.30
C ASN A 384 -22.53 -29.48 18.29
N ARG A 385 -22.27 -29.44 19.60
CA ARG A 385 -23.31 -29.50 20.64
C ARG A 385 -24.08 -28.18 20.80
N ILE A 386 -23.57 -27.07 20.26
CA ILE A 386 -24.22 -25.75 20.40
C ILE A 386 -25.25 -25.58 19.27
N ALA A 387 -26.53 -25.65 19.64
CA ALA A 387 -27.66 -25.58 18.69
C ALA A 387 -27.63 -24.34 17.77
N ARG A 388 -27.12 -23.19 18.25
CA ARG A 388 -27.05 -21.93 17.46
C ARG A 388 -26.12 -22.01 16.25
N PHE A 389 -25.14 -22.91 16.28
CA PHE A 389 -24.16 -23.07 15.20
C PHE A 389 -24.56 -24.13 14.20
N LYS A 390 -25.50 -25.02 14.54
CA LYS A 390 -25.88 -26.16 13.70
C LYS A 390 -26.36 -25.72 12.31
N SER A 391 -27.29 -24.77 12.24
CA SER A 391 -27.76 -24.23 10.96
C SER A 391 -26.68 -23.49 10.17
N MET A 392 -25.69 -22.89 10.85
CA MET A 392 -24.57 -22.20 10.19
C MET A 392 -23.54 -23.20 9.66
N LEU A 393 -23.23 -24.24 10.43
CA LEU A 393 -22.31 -25.31 10.04
C LEU A 393 -22.85 -26.07 8.83
N ASP A 394 -24.14 -26.43 8.83
CA ASP A 394 -24.77 -27.14 7.71
C ASP A 394 -24.68 -26.32 6.40
N THR A 395 -24.80 -25.00 6.46
CA THR A 395 -24.63 -24.12 5.27
C THR A 395 -23.17 -23.98 4.85
N LEU A 396 -22.24 -23.99 5.82
CA LEU A 396 -20.81 -23.79 5.55
C LEU A 396 -20.13 -25.06 5.02
N ASP A 397 -20.58 -26.25 5.43
CA ASP A 397 -20.11 -27.52 4.89
C ASP A 397 -20.48 -27.69 3.39
N GLU A 398 -21.46 -26.94 2.88
CA GLU A 398 -21.78 -26.87 1.44
C GLU A 398 -20.94 -25.82 0.69
N GLU A 399 -20.38 -24.82 1.39
CA GLU A 399 -19.60 -23.70 0.82
C GLU A 399 -18.08 -23.99 0.73
N VAL A 400 -17.54 -24.82 1.62
CA VAL A 400 -16.11 -25.14 1.79
C VAL A 400 -15.77 -26.46 1.12
#